data_AF-A0ABC8LVR1-F1
#
_entry.id   AF-A0ABC8LVR1-F1
#
_cell.length_a   1.000
_cell.length_b   1.000
_cell.length_c   1.000
_cell.angle_alpha   90.00
_cell.angle_beta   90.00
_cell.angle_gamma   90.00
#
_symmetry.space_group_name_H-M   'P 1'
#
loop_
_entity.id
_entity.type
_entity.pdbx_description
1 polymer ?
#
loop_
_entity_poly.entity_id
_entity_poly.type
_entity_poly.pdbx_seq_one_letter_code
_entity_poly.pdbx_strand_id
1 'polypeptide(L)' 'MLRQTARSLLGLSSRKSTQFAITSRLYHPRVIGHYEHPRNVGSFDINDPNVGTGSVGAPACGDLMKLQVKFDGSSKIVDA' A
#
# COMPACT_ATOMS: atom_id res chain seq x y z
N MET A 1 -41.51 -42.97 -12.28
CA MET A 1 -40.72 -42.42 -11.16
C MET A 1 -39.60 -43.39 -10.74
N LEU A 2 -38.66 -43.72 -11.65
CA LEU A 2 -37.58 -44.68 -11.34
C LEU A 2 -36.27 -44.33 -12.07
N ARG A 3 -35.90 -43.03 -12.07
CA ARG A 3 -34.63 -42.54 -12.66
C ARG A 3 -33.93 -41.46 -11.80
N GLN A 4 -34.26 -41.36 -10.51
CA GLN A 4 -33.63 -40.38 -9.61
C GLN A 4 -32.73 -40.99 -8.51
N THR A 5 -32.65 -42.32 -8.39
CA THR A 5 -31.92 -42.96 -7.27
C THR A 5 -30.48 -43.36 -7.59
N ALA A 6 -30.00 -43.19 -8.83
CA ALA A 6 -28.64 -43.60 -9.21
C ALA A 6 -27.56 -42.50 -9.09
N ARG A 7 -27.89 -41.30 -8.57
CA ARG A 7 -26.91 -40.22 -8.36
C ARG A 7 -26.20 -40.25 -7.00
N SER A 8 -26.58 -41.17 -6.11
CA SER A 8 -26.01 -41.25 -4.75
C SER A 8 -24.83 -42.23 -4.59
N LEU A 9 -24.47 -43.01 -5.62
CA LEU A 9 -23.45 -44.08 -5.52
C LEU A 9 -22.14 -43.81 -6.27
N LEU A 10 -22.08 -42.74 -7.06
CA LEU A 10 -20.81 -42.20 -7.56
C LEU A 10 -20.59 -40.91 -6.81
N GLY A 11 -19.80 -40.96 -5.74
CA GLY A 11 -19.41 -39.84 -4.88
C GLY A 11 -18.59 -38.76 -5.60
N LEU A 12 -18.99 -38.38 -6.82
CA LEU A 12 -18.60 -37.17 -7.51
C LEU A 12 -19.33 -36.00 -6.85
N SER A 13 -19.01 -35.77 -5.57
CA SER A 13 -19.18 -34.46 -4.97
C SER A 13 -18.33 -33.54 -5.83
N SER A 14 -18.99 -32.70 -6.64
CA SER A 14 -18.36 -31.58 -7.29
C SER A 14 -17.69 -30.79 -6.16
N ARG A 15 -16.37 -30.99 -5.99
CA ARG A 15 -15.53 -30.08 -5.23
C ARG A 15 -15.69 -28.76 -5.97
N LYS A 16 -16.63 -27.93 -5.50
CA LYS A 16 -16.57 -26.50 -5.74
C LYS A 16 -15.15 -26.14 -5.34
N SER A 17 -14.29 -25.91 -6.33
CA SER A 17 -12.99 -25.32 -6.09
C SER A 17 -13.31 -24.10 -5.25
N THR A 18 -12.91 -24.11 -3.99
CA THR A 18 -12.82 -22.91 -3.19
C THR A 18 -11.85 -22.05 -3.96
N GLN A 19 -12.40 -21.24 -4.85
CA GLN A 19 -11.69 -20.28 -5.67
C GLN A 19 -11.00 -19.43 -4.63
N PHE A 20 -9.68 -19.58 -4.53
CA PHE A 20 -8.85 -18.87 -3.58
C PHE A 20 -9.24 -17.40 -3.70
N ALA A 21 -10.00 -16.92 -2.73
CA ALA A 21 -10.30 -15.51 -2.62
C ALA A 21 -8.94 -14.87 -2.39
N ILE A 22 -8.41 -14.24 -3.44
CA ILE A 22 -7.20 -13.45 -3.39
C ILE A 22 -7.37 -12.57 -2.15
N THR A 23 -6.47 -12.73 -1.18
CA THR A 23 -6.43 -11.89 0.02
C THR A 23 -6.12 -10.49 -0.46
N SER A 24 -7.13 -9.76 -0.93
CA SER A 24 -7.07 -8.32 -1.16
C SER A 24 -6.52 -7.76 0.13
N ARG A 25 -5.30 -7.21 0.09
CA ARG A 25 -4.73 -6.58 1.27
C ARG A 25 -5.75 -5.55 1.77
N LEU A 26 -6.04 -5.56 3.07
CA LEU A 26 -7.03 -4.68 3.68
C LEU A 26 -6.49 -3.25 3.83
N TYR A 27 -6.00 -2.66 2.75
CA TYR A 27 -5.56 -1.28 2.74
C TYR A 27 -6.66 -0.40 2.18
N HIS A 28 -6.85 0.76 2.81
CA HIS A 28 -7.78 1.76 2.31
C HIS A 28 -7.36 2.18 0.88
N PRO A 29 -8.28 2.35 -0.09
CA PRO A 29 -7.95 2.68 -1.47
C PRO A 29 -6.99 3.87 -1.63
N ARG A 30 -7.16 4.91 -0.80
CA ARG A 30 -6.23 6.06 -0.71
C ARG A 30 -4.78 5.69 -0.40
N VAL A 31 -4.54 4.70 0.45
CA VAL A 31 -3.18 4.23 0.79
C VAL A 31 -2.56 3.56 -0.43
N ILE A 32 -3.30 2.66 -1.07
CA ILE A 32 -2.87 2.00 -2.31
C ILE A 32 -2.58 3.03 -3.40
N GLY A 33 -3.50 3.97 -3.60
CA GLY A 33 -3.32 5.03 -4.60
C GLY A 33 -2.06 5.86 -4.38
N HIS A 34 -1.72 6.19 -3.13
CA HIS A 34 -0.50 6.92 -2.83
C HIS A 34 0.78 6.07 -2.95
N TYR A 35 0.67 4.76 -2.71
CA TYR A 35 1.78 3.82 -2.89
C TYR A 35 2.10 3.60 -4.38
N GLU A 36 1.08 3.40 -5.21
CA GLU A 36 1.24 3.14 -6.65
C GLU A 36 1.56 4.42 -7.43
N HIS A 37 1.04 5.57 -6.98
CA HIS A 37 1.26 6.88 -7.59
C HIS A 37 1.82 7.85 -6.54
N PRO A 38 3.10 7.67 -6.16
CA PRO A 38 3.70 8.49 -5.13
C PRO A 38 3.87 9.92 -5.65
N ARG A 39 3.71 10.88 -4.73
CA ARG A 39 3.81 12.31 -5.01
C ARG A 39 5.03 12.83 -4.25
N ASN A 40 5.72 13.82 -4.81
CA ASN A 40 6.82 14.48 -4.14
C ASN A 40 7.98 13.54 -3.77
N VAL A 41 8.26 12.55 -4.63
CA VAL A 41 9.41 11.66 -4.43
C VAL A 41 10.66 12.37 -4.93
N GLY A 42 11.65 12.50 -4.05
CA GLY A 42 12.94 13.08 -4.39
C GLY A 42 13.69 13.55 -3.17
N SER A 43 14.69 14.40 -3.39
CA SER A 43 15.40 15.10 -2.34
C SER A 43 15.89 16.44 -2.84
N PHE A 44 15.88 17.45 -1.97
CA PHE A 44 16.53 18.73 -2.23
C PHE A 44 18.03 18.68 -1.91
N ASP A 45 18.75 19.73 -2.30
CA ASP A 45 20.13 19.93 -1.86
C ASP A 45 20.19 20.08 -0.32
N ILE A 46 21.12 19.36 0.29
CA ILE A 46 21.35 19.38 1.74
C ILE A 46 22.01 20.68 2.21
N ASN A 47 22.71 21.37 1.30
CA ASN A 47 23.42 22.61 1.63
C ASN A 47 22.55 23.86 1.38
N ASP A 48 21.34 23.73 0.83
CA ASP A 48 20.44 24.87 0.63
C ASP A 48 19.92 25.35 2.00
N PRO A 49 20.23 26.59 2.43
CA PRO A 49 19.81 27.10 3.73
C PRO A 49 18.28 27.24 3.85
N ASN A 50 17.55 27.21 2.73
CA ASN A 50 16.09 27.29 2.70
C ASN A 50 15.42 25.92 2.80
N VAL A 51 16.17 24.83 2.95
CA VAL A 51 15.64 23.46 3.05
C VAL A 51 15.72 22.95 4.49
N GLY A 52 14.56 22.71 5.09
CA GLY A 52 14.46 21.96 6.34
C GLY A 52 14.40 20.47 6.08
N THR A 53 15.19 19.66 6.81
CA THR A 53 15.15 18.19 6.72
C THR A 53 14.81 17.60 8.08
N GLY A 54 13.75 16.79 8.14
CA GLY A 54 13.39 15.96 9.28
C GLY A 54 13.54 14.48 8.93
N SER A 55 14.35 13.75 9.70
CA SER A 55 14.45 12.30 9.59
C SER A 55 13.99 11.68 10.90
N VAL A 56 13.07 10.72 10.84
CA VAL A 56 12.53 10.02 11.99
C VAL A 56 12.45 8.53 11.70
N GLY A 57 12.51 7.72 12.75
CA GLY A 57 12.40 6.27 12.66
C GLY A 57 13.56 5.55 13.33
N ALA A 58 13.35 4.25 13.54
CA ALA A 58 14.32 3.37 14.16
C ALA A 58 14.47 2.13 13.27
N PRO A 59 15.70 1.78 12.83
CA PRO A 59 15.92 0.63 11.95
C PRO A 59 15.34 -0.68 12.51
N ALA A 60 15.30 -0.82 13.84
CA ALA A 60 14.76 -2.00 14.52
C ALA A 60 13.25 -2.23 14.25
N CYS A 61 12.49 -1.17 13.98
CA CYS A 61 11.04 -1.25 13.75
C CYS A 61 10.68 -1.36 12.26
N GLY A 62 11.66 -1.28 11.35
CA GLY A 62 11.45 -1.39 9.91
C GLY A 62 10.93 -0.13 9.22
N ASP A 63 10.67 0.94 9.98
CA ASP A 63 10.14 2.20 9.45
C ASP A 63 11.15 3.34 9.66
N LEU A 64 11.57 3.94 8.54
CA LEU A 64 12.38 5.15 8.48
C LEU A 64 11.71 6.12 7.52
N MET A 65 11.52 7.36 7.95
CA MET A 65 10.92 8.41 7.15
C MET A 65 11.82 9.63 7.11
N LYS A 66 12.00 10.17 5.90
CA LYS A 66 12.68 11.44 5.67
C LYS A 66 11.70 12.38 4.97
N LEU A 67 11.54 13.58 5.52
CA LEU A 67 10.72 14.64 4.96
C LEU A 67 11.58 15.89 4.83
N GLN A 68 11.52 16.52 3.66
CA GLN A 68 12.21 17.78 3.39
C GLN A 68 11.19 18.82 2.98
N VAL A 69 11.47 20.08 3.29
CA VAL A 69 10.57 21.20 2.99
C VAL A 69 11.40 22.39 2.59
N LYS A 70 11.03 23.05 1.50
CA LYS A 70 11.67 24.28 1.02
C LYS A 70 10.85 25.51 1.37
N PHE A 71 11.51 26.56 1.84
CA PHE A 71 10.92 27.85 2.21
C PHE A 71 11.26 28.94 1.19
N ASP A 72 10.41 29.98 1.08
CA ASP A 72 10.67 31.16 0.24
C ASP A 72 11.53 32.25 0.90
N GLY A 73 12.08 32.00 2.09
CA GLY A 73 12.87 32.95 2.87
C GLY A 73 12.06 33.83 3.83
N SER A 74 10.72 33.76 3.79
CA SER A 74 9.87 34.37 4.81
C SER A 74 9.45 33.34 5.87
N SER A 75 8.33 32.67 5.67
CA SER A 75 7.86 31.54 6.50
C SER A 75 6.92 30.63 5.72
N LYS A 76 6.85 30.78 4.39
CA LYS A 76 5.95 29.99 3.54
C LYS A 76 6.70 28.79 2.96
N ILE A 77 6.06 27.64 3.07
CA ILE A 77 6.48 26.42 2.39
C ILE A 77 6.13 26.54 0.91
N VAL A 78 7.14 26.40 0.04
CA VAL A 78 6.96 26.45 -1.42
C VAL A 78 7.00 25.07 -2.06
N ASP A 79 7.68 24.11 -1.44
CA ASP A 79 7.77 22.74 -1.94
C ASP A 79 8.14 21.76 -0.82
N ALA A 80 7.88 20.47 -1.04
CA ALA A 80 8.19 19.38 -0.11
C ALA A 80 8.41 18.06 -0.87
#